data_AF-A0A818FGY4-F1
#
_entry.id   AF-A0A818FGY4-F1
#
_cell.length_a   1.000
_cell.length_b   1.000
_cell.length_c   1.000
_cell.angle_alpha   90.00
_cell.angle_beta   90.00
_cell.angle_gamma   90.00
#
_symmetry.space_group_name_H-M   'P 1'
#
loop_
_entity.id
_entity.type
_entity.pdbx_description
1 polymer ?
#
loop_
_entity_poly.entity_id
_entity_poly.type
_entity_poly.pdbx_seq_one_letter_code
_entity_poly.pdbx_strand_id
1 'polypeptide(L)' 'MTNEGRDEYDLRKAQEVLKETESMISHTKSSFIKSWKEFQDVYNAATNDETLKQSKEYEEAQKVHDDLDKAQQEDRAAQA' A
#
# COMPACT_ATOMS: atom_id res chain seq x y z
N MET A 1 -21.38 -8.78 -16.76
CA MET A 1 -22.46 -9.36 -15.93
C MET A 1 -23.74 -8.53 -15.89
N THR A 2 -23.73 -7.25 -15.51
CA THR A 2 -24.95 -6.41 -15.44
C THR A 2 -25.67 -6.21 -16.78
N ASN A 3 -24.97 -6.31 -17.90
CA ASN A 3 -25.54 -6.14 -19.25
C ASN A 3 -25.79 -7.46 -20.01
N GLU A 4 -25.67 -8.61 -19.34
CA GLU A 4 -25.70 -9.95 -19.99
C GLU A 4 -26.95 -10.78 -19.66
N GLY A 5 -28.00 -10.19 -19.06
CA GLY A 5 -29.28 -10.88 -18.83
C GLY A 5 -29.20 -12.10 -17.90
N ARG A 6 -28.25 -12.12 -16.97
CA ARG A 6 -28.10 -13.21 -15.98
C ARG A 6 -29.09 -13.09 -14.82
N ASP A 7 -29.34 -14.23 -14.17
CA ASP A 7 -30.20 -14.39 -12.99
C ASP A 7 -29.84 -13.38 -11.88
N GLU A 8 -30.85 -12.79 -11.23
CA GLU A 8 -30.69 -11.81 -10.15
C GLU A 8 -29.84 -12.36 -8.99
N TYR A 9 -29.85 -13.68 -8.79
CA TYR A 9 -28.99 -14.35 -7.82
C TYR A 9 -27.50 -14.13 -8.11
N ASP A 10 -27.07 -14.32 -9.36
CA ASP A 10 -25.67 -14.17 -9.78
C ASP A 10 -25.22 -12.72 -9.65
N LEU A 11 -26.09 -11.77 -9.99
CA LEU A 11 -25.80 -10.34 -9.83
C LEU A 11 -25.63 -9.94 -8.37
N ARG A 12 -26.51 -10.41 -7.48
CA ARG A 12 -26.39 -10.15 -6.04
C ARG A 12 -25.10 -10.73 -5.46
N LYS A 13 -24.74 -11.96 -5.83
CA LYS A 13 -23.48 -12.58 -5.38
C LYS A 13 -22.25 -11.82 -5.87
N ALA A 14 -22.25 -11.40 -7.13
CA ALA A 14 -21.14 -10.60 -7.67
C ALA A 14 -21.02 -9.25 -6.94
N GLN A 15 -22.14 -8.62 -6.58
CA GLN A 15 -22.16 -7.39 -5.80
C GLN A 15 -21.67 -7.59 -4.36
N GLU A 16 -22.00 -8.70 -3.71
CA GLU A 16 -21.46 -9.06 -2.38
C GLU A 16 -19.94 -9.19 -2.42
N VAL A 17 -19.40 -9.93 -3.39
CA VAL A 17 -17.95 -10.09 -3.58
C VAL A 17 -17.27 -8.75 -3.89
N LEU A 18 -17.88 -7.91 -4.72
CA LEU A 18 -17.36 -6.57 -5.02
C LEU A 18 -17.24 -5.74 -3.73
N LYS A 19 -18.31 -5.71 -2.92
CA LYS A 19 -18.34 -4.94 -1.68
C LYS A 19 -17.32 -5.44 -0.65
N GLU A 20 -17.15 -6.75 -0.52
CA GLU A 20 -16.10 -7.33 0.33
C GLU A 20 -14.71 -6.91 -0.16
N THR A 21 -14.48 -6.97 -1.48
CA THR A 21 -13.21 -6.58 -2.09
C THR A 21 -12.91 -5.09 -1.87
N GLU A 22 -13.89 -4.22 -2.07
CA GLU A 22 -13.76 -2.77 -1.79
C GLU A 22 -13.43 -2.50 -0.33
N SER A 23 -14.07 -3.23 0.59
CA SER A 23 -13.80 -3.13 2.02
C SER A 23 -12.37 -3.58 2.35
N MET A 24 -11.90 -4.65 1.72
CA MET A 24 -10.52 -5.12 1.86
C MET A 24 -9.51 -4.12 1.34
N ILE A 25 -9.76 -3.49 0.19
CA ILE A 25 -8.88 -2.44 -0.36
C ILE A 25 -8.74 -1.29 0.63
N SER A 26 -9.85 -0.81 1.21
CA SER A 26 -9.83 0.25 2.22
C SER A 26 -9.04 -0.15 3.46
N HIS A 27 -9.27 -1.37 3.97
CA HIS A 27 -8.55 -1.91 5.12
C HIS A 27 -7.04 -2.01 4.85
N THR A 28 -6.64 -2.59 3.72
CA THR A 28 -5.24 -2.73 3.32
C THR A 28 -4.57 -1.38 3.16
N LYS A 29 -5.24 -0.37 2.58
CA LYS A 29 -4.72 1.00 2.49
C LYS A 29 -4.47 1.60 3.88
N SER A 30 -5.43 1.46 4.79
CA SER A 30 -5.27 1.97 6.15
C SER A 30 -4.11 1.30 6.88
N SER A 31 -3.99 -0.03 6.77
CA SER A 31 -2.90 -0.80 7.38
C SER A 31 -1.55 -0.42 6.77
N PHE A 32 -1.49 -0.25 5.45
CA PHE A 32 -0.29 0.20 4.75
C PHE A 32 0.18 1.58 5.23
N ILE A 33 -0.72 2.58 5.30
CA ILE A 33 -0.37 3.94 5.77
C ILE A 33 0.20 3.89 7.19
N LYS A 34 -0.40 3.08 8.07
CA LYS A 34 0.08 2.92 9.45
C LYS A 34 1.48 2.29 9.49
N SER A 35 1.67 1.15 8.84
CA SER A 35 2.97 0.46 8.80
C SER A 35 4.05 1.30 8.11
N TRP A 36 3.69 2.07 7.09
CA TRP A 36 4.61 2.99 6.43
C TRP A 36 5.07 4.10 7.37
N LYS A 37 4.16 4.71 8.13
CA LYS A 37 4.51 5.71 9.13
C LYS A 37 5.44 5.13 10.21
N GLU A 38 5.10 3.96 10.73
CA GLU A 38 5.94 3.26 11.72
C GLU A 38 7.33 2.95 11.15
N PHE A 39 7.41 2.52 9.89
CA PHE A 39 8.68 2.33 9.19
C PHE A 39 9.47 3.64 9.08
N GLN A 40 8.84 4.74 8.66
CA GLN A 40 9.51 6.03 8.52
C GLN A 40 10.06 6.53 9.87
N ASP A 41 9.31 6.35 10.95
CA ASP A 41 9.76 6.73 12.30
C ASP A 41 11.03 5.96 12.70
N VAL A 42 11.06 4.64 12.46
CA VAL A 42 12.22 3.78 12.76
C VAL A 42 13.41 4.09 11.84
N TYR A 43 13.17 4.24 10.55
CA TYR A 43 14.20 4.55 9.56
C TYR A 43 14.84 5.92 9.81
N ASN A 44 14.04 6.94 10.17
CA ASN A 44 14.56 8.26 10.55
C ASN A 44 15.39 8.21 11.84
N ALA A 45 14.98 7.40 12.82
CA ALA A 45 15.79 7.17 14.01
C ALA A 45 17.13 6.51 13.67
N ALA A 46 17.12 5.47 12.83
CA ALA A 46 18.33 4.77 12.38
C ALA A 46 19.25 5.65 11.53
N THR A 47 18.70 6.58 10.75
CA THR A 47 19.46 7.54 9.93
C THR A 47 20.29 8.52 10.78
N ASN A 48 19.96 8.69 12.06
CA ASN A 48 20.75 9.52 12.97
C ASN A 48 21.79 8.71 13.76
N ASP A 49 21.84 7.39 13.59
CA ASP A 49 22.81 6.49 14.25
C ASP A 49 23.80 5.91 13.25
N GLU A 50 25.06 6.35 13.33
CA GLU A 50 26.11 5.97 12.39
C GLU A 50 26.48 4.47 12.46
N THR A 51 26.20 3.79 13.57
CA THR A 51 26.43 2.34 13.69
C THR A 51 25.38 1.54 12.94
N LEU A 52 24.14 2.03 12.94
CA LEU A 52 23.02 1.38 12.25
C LEU A 52 23.09 1.59 10.74
N LYS A 53 23.62 2.71 10.26
CA LYS A 53 23.77 2.98 8.81
C LYS A 53 24.59 1.94 8.05
N GLN A 54 25.53 1.29 8.72
CA GLN A 54 26.41 0.28 8.12
C GLN A 54 25.79 -1.13 8.15
N SER A 55 24.63 -1.29 8.80
CA SER A 55 23.92 -2.56 8.86
C SER A 55 23.25 -2.90 7.52
N LYS A 56 23.06 -4.19 7.25
CA LYS A 56 22.36 -4.64 6.03
C LYS A 56 20.89 -4.28 6.08
N GLU A 57 20.32 -4.32 7.28
CA GLU A 57 18.93 -3.97 7.56
C GLU A 57 18.65 -2.50 7.19
N TYR A 58 19.61 -1.60 7.45
CA TYR A 58 19.49 -0.20 7.02
C TYR A 58 19.59 -0.05 5.50
N GLU A 59 20.48 -0.78 4.84
CA GLU A 59 20.59 -0.78 3.37
C GLU A 59 19.29 -1.28 2.71
N GLU A 60 18.69 -2.34 3.25
CA GLU A 60 17.40 -2.86 2.78
C GLU A 60 16.26 -1.87 3.04
N ALA A 61 16.22 -1.26 4.23
CA ALA A 61 15.26 -0.21 4.56
C ALA A 61 15.39 0.99 3.60
N GLN A 62 16.62 1.43 3.29
CA GLN A 62 16.87 2.48 2.31
C GLN A 62 16.26 2.15 0.95
N LYS A 63 16.47 0.94 0.44
CA LYS A 63 15.91 0.51 -0.85
C LYS A 63 14.39 0.55 -0.86
N VAL A 64 13.76 0.01 0.20
CA VAL A 64 12.30 0.04 0.35
C VAL A 64 11.79 1.48 0.43
N HIS A 65 12.52 2.36 1.12
CA HIS A 65 12.18 3.78 1.21
C HIS A 65 12.21 4.46 -0.16
N ASP A 66 13.28 4.25 -0.93
CA ASP A 66 13.48 4.86 -2.25
C ASP A 66 12.47 4.35 -3.28
N ASP A 67 12.18 3.04 -3.28
CA ASP A 67 11.17 2.43 -4.15
C ASP A 67 9.77 3.03 -3.90
N LEU A 68 9.42 3.25 -2.63
CA LEU A 68 8.13 3.82 -2.26
C LEU A 68 8.04 5.32 -2.55
N ASP A 69 9.11 6.09 -2.35
CA ASP A 69 9.14 7.50 -2.73
C ASP A 69 9.00 7.66 -4.26
N LYS A 70 9.70 6.83 -5.03
CA LYS A 70 9.56 6.79 -6.50
C LYS A 70 8.12 6.47 -6.92
N ALA A 71 7.49 5.45 -6.35
CA ALA A 71 6.10 5.10 -6.66
C ALA A 71 5.12 6.25 -6.34
N GLN A 72 5.34 6.99 -5.26
CA GLN A 72 4.52 8.16 -4.92
C GLN A 72 4.72 9.32 -5.90
N GLN A 73 5.94 9.54 -6.39
CA GLN A 73 6.19 10.57 -7.40
C GLN A 73 5.52 10.24 -8.73
N GLU A 74 5.55 8.97 -9.15
CA GLU A 74 4.89 8.49 -10.36
C GLU A 74 3.36 8.63 -10.28
N ASP A 75 2.74 8.30 -9.14
CA ASP A 75 1.29 8.48 -8.94
C ASP A 75 0.88 9.96 -8.97
N ARG A 76 1.66 10.85 -8.34
CA ARG A 76 1.41 12.30 -8.39
C ARG A 76 1.53 12.85 -9.82
N ALA A 77 2.48 12.36 -10.60
CA ALA A 77 2.66 12.76 -12.00
C ALA A 77 1.52 12.25 -12.91
N ALA A 78 0.91 11.10 -12.59
CA ALA A 78 -0.23 10.56 -13.32
C ALA A 78 -1.56 11.29 -13.02
N GLN A 79 -1.63 12.02 -11.89
CA GLN A 79 -2.82 12.75 -11.44
C GLN A 79 -2.79 14.25 -11.78
N ALA A 80 -1.69 14.77 -12.31
CA ALA A 80 -1.49 16.18 -12.72
C ALA A 80 -1.77 16.39 -14.22
#